data_AF-A0A972YXY7-F1
#
_entry.id   AF-A0A972YXY7-F1
#
_cell.length_a   1.000
_cell.length_b   1.000
_cell.length_c   1.000
_cell.angle_alpha   90.00
_cell.angle_beta   90.00
_cell.angle_gamma   90.00
#
_symmetry.space_group_name_H-M   'P 1'
#
loop_
_entity.id
_entity.type
_entity.pdbx_description
1 polymer ?
#
loop_
_entity_poly.entity_id
_entity_poly.type
_entity_poly.pdbx_seq_one_letter_code
_entity_poly.pdbx_strand_id
1 'polypeptide(L)'
;MTDKILLLSTLVLLLTACGSDDKGTETQANLIPTPPTTYTGIFLDSAVTGLNYITASQSGQTNGLGEFRFQKDEMITFSIGGIELPSTLAALYLTPLELYQTNDINKIEVVNLLRLLQSLDFDGDASNGIEITESTHQLAANLNIDFSASDFVQQTAELVGQSGAANQELISATMAIEHFQLTLSQISNNNLTTCTTTHEKVGHSGFFNTFAHNVSGKATIIDDCTIEITQFSYDGGGPDVYFYGAKNHQYANEEAFPIGQQINGKTFDNASIMIKLPQNKSLDELSGLSVWCVDFAANFGQMEFTP
;
A
#
# COMPACT_ATOMS: atom_id res chain seq x y z
N MET A 1 -82.05 -4.90 10.41
CA MET A 1 -80.77 -5.16 9.74
C MET A 1 -79.68 -4.62 10.64
N THR A 2 -78.86 -5.53 11.18
CA THR A 2 -77.60 -5.40 11.96
C THR A 2 -77.67 -6.27 13.21
N ASP A 3 -77.19 -7.50 13.06
CA ASP A 3 -76.94 -8.44 14.16
C ASP A 3 -75.67 -8.03 14.92
N LYS A 4 -75.77 -8.05 16.25
CA LYS A 4 -74.64 -7.97 17.19
C LYS A 4 -74.36 -9.38 17.67
N ILE A 5 -73.15 -9.91 17.43
CA ILE A 5 -72.67 -11.11 18.11
C ILE A 5 -71.27 -10.89 18.69
N LEU A 6 -71.21 -11.27 19.96
CA LEU A 6 -70.17 -11.28 20.98
C LEU A 6 -68.93 -12.07 20.56
N LEU A 7 -67.71 -11.62 20.92
CA LEU A 7 -66.54 -12.49 20.99
C LEU A 7 -65.89 -12.47 22.37
N LEU A 8 -65.58 -13.68 22.80
CA LEU A 8 -65.39 -14.18 24.15
C LEU A 8 -63.89 -14.35 24.43
N SER A 9 -63.42 -13.91 25.59
CA SER A 9 -62.07 -14.15 26.09
C SER A 9 -61.89 -15.61 26.51
N THR A 10 -60.87 -16.29 26.00
CA THR A 10 -60.49 -17.64 26.44
C THR A 10 -59.08 -17.67 27.01
N LEU A 11 -59.03 -17.99 28.30
CA LEU A 11 -57.88 -18.38 29.10
C LEU A 11 -57.78 -19.92 29.06
N VAL A 12 -56.63 -20.49 28.69
CA VAL A 12 -56.31 -21.91 28.94
C VAL A 12 -54.82 -22.05 29.27
N LEU A 13 -54.54 -22.55 30.48
CA LEU A 13 -53.26 -23.12 30.90
C LEU A 13 -53.24 -24.62 30.57
N LEU A 14 -52.12 -25.13 30.07
CA LEU A 14 -51.75 -26.56 30.12
C LEU A 14 -50.25 -26.70 30.47
N LEU A 15 -49.98 -27.67 31.35
CA LEU A 15 -48.70 -28.03 31.97
C LEU A 15 -47.94 -29.12 31.17
N THR A 16 -46.74 -29.44 31.68
CA THR A 16 -45.80 -30.56 31.38
C THR A 16 -44.66 -30.17 30.41
N ALA A 17 -43.39 -30.56 30.56
CA ALA A 17 -42.72 -31.55 31.41
C ALA A 17 -41.22 -31.18 31.61
N CYS A 18 -40.61 -31.75 32.64
CA CYS A 18 -39.18 -31.75 32.92
C CYS A 18 -38.42 -32.66 31.93
N GLY A 19 -37.27 -32.21 31.44
CA GLY A 19 -36.33 -33.00 30.64
C GLY A 19 -34.99 -32.29 30.46
N SER A 20 -33.95 -32.83 31.10
CA SER A 20 -32.53 -32.50 30.92
C SER A 20 -32.07 -32.63 29.45
N ASP A 21 -31.28 -31.71 28.94
CA ASP A 21 -29.80 -31.76 28.96
C ASP A 21 -29.24 -30.63 28.10
N ASP A 22 -28.15 -30.05 28.59
CA ASP A 22 -27.40 -28.93 28.01
C ASP A 22 -27.11 -29.15 26.51
N LYS A 23 -27.68 -28.31 25.66
CA LYS A 23 -27.22 -28.11 24.28
C LYS A 23 -27.14 -26.63 24.01
N GLY A 24 -25.91 -26.13 24.08
CA GLY A 24 -25.57 -24.76 23.71
C GLY A 24 -26.22 -24.40 22.40
N THR A 25 -27.09 -23.40 22.46
CA THR A 25 -27.59 -22.70 21.30
C THR A 25 -26.39 -22.03 20.66
N GLU A 26 -25.89 -22.62 19.57
CA GLU A 26 -25.05 -21.90 18.62
C GLU A 26 -25.88 -20.75 18.07
N THR A 27 -25.75 -19.59 18.69
CA THR A 27 -26.01 -18.32 18.03
C THR A 27 -25.17 -18.33 16.77
N GLN A 28 -25.82 -18.55 15.63
CA GLN A 28 -25.25 -18.21 14.33
C GLN A 28 -24.89 -16.73 14.40
N ALA A 29 -23.60 -16.47 14.59
CA ALA A 29 -23.04 -15.15 14.41
C ALA A 29 -23.39 -14.75 12.98
N ASN A 30 -24.26 -13.75 12.86
CA ASN A 30 -24.53 -13.09 11.61
C ASN A 30 -23.19 -12.48 11.18
N LEU A 31 -22.43 -13.18 10.34
CA LEU A 31 -21.13 -12.74 9.86
C LEU A 31 -21.38 -11.49 9.02
N ILE A 32 -21.23 -10.31 9.63
CA ILE A 32 -21.08 -9.07 8.87
C ILE A 32 -19.82 -9.30 8.02
N PRO A 33 -19.90 -9.22 6.67
CA PRO A 33 -18.72 -9.32 5.86
C PRO A 33 -17.75 -8.23 6.32
N THR A 34 -16.54 -8.61 6.74
CA THR A 34 -15.48 -7.63 6.99
C THR A 34 -15.32 -6.80 5.73
N PRO A 35 -15.34 -5.45 5.83
CA PRO A 35 -15.14 -4.60 4.67
C PRO A 35 -13.81 -4.98 4.00
N PRO A 36 -13.75 -4.95 2.66
CA PRO A 36 -12.55 -5.35 1.95
C PRO A 36 -11.35 -4.49 2.36
N THR A 37 -10.24 -5.17 2.67
CA THR A 37 -8.97 -4.58 3.09
C THR A 37 -8.44 -3.63 2.02
N THR A 38 -8.23 -2.37 2.38
CA THR A 38 -7.58 -1.38 1.51
C THR A 38 -6.10 -1.28 1.87
N TYR A 39 -5.24 -1.48 0.87
CA TYR A 39 -3.80 -1.37 0.96
C TYR A 39 -3.32 -0.02 0.44
N THR A 40 -2.11 0.36 0.83
CA THR A 40 -1.41 1.51 0.29
C THR A 40 -0.20 1.01 -0.50
N GLY A 41 -0.14 1.33 -1.78
CA GLY A 41 1.02 1.11 -2.66
C GLY A 41 1.72 2.43 -2.95
N ILE A 42 2.88 2.37 -3.59
CA ILE A 42 3.71 3.55 -3.92
C ILE A 42 4.15 3.46 -5.38
N PHE A 43 3.99 4.55 -6.14
CA PHE A 43 4.55 4.66 -7.49
C PHE A 43 5.93 5.33 -7.46
N LEU A 44 6.93 4.70 -8.08
CA LEU A 44 8.33 5.08 -7.96
C LEU A 44 9.06 5.25 -9.30
N ASP A 45 9.47 6.49 -9.53
CA ASP A 45 10.65 6.99 -10.26
C ASP A 45 11.18 8.13 -9.39
N SER A 46 11.70 7.80 -8.19
CA SER A 46 11.46 8.54 -6.94
C SER A 46 9.97 8.66 -6.59
N ALA A 47 9.62 9.12 -5.39
CA ALA A 47 8.21 9.26 -5.02
C ALA A 47 7.50 10.22 -5.98
N VAL A 48 6.56 9.70 -6.78
CA VAL A 48 5.85 10.53 -7.78
C VAL A 48 4.54 11.03 -7.18
N THR A 49 4.47 12.33 -6.94
CA THR A 49 3.30 13.04 -6.41
C THR A 49 2.41 13.53 -7.56
N GLY A 50 1.10 13.45 -7.39
CA GLY A 50 0.13 14.03 -8.32
C GLY A 50 -0.32 13.11 -9.46
N LEU A 51 0.22 11.91 -9.62
CA LEU A 51 -0.30 10.96 -10.61
C LEU A 51 -1.75 10.60 -10.29
N ASN A 52 -2.66 10.83 -11.23
CA ASN A 52 -4.01 10.31 -11.12
C ASN A 52 -3.95 8.79 -11.13
N TYR A 53 -4.79 8.11 -10.35
CA TYR A 53 -4.93 6.67 -10.39
C TYR A 53 -6.40 6.26 -10.24
N ILE A 54 -6.74 5.13 -10.86
CA ILE A 54 -8.05 4.48 -10.74
C ILE A 54 -7.83 2.97 -10.59
N THR A 55 -8.53 2.37 -9.63
CA THR A 55 -8.72 0.92 -9.49
C THR A 55 -10.22 0.60 -9.54
N ALA A 56 -10.60 -0.68 -9.37
CA ALA A 56 -12.00 -1.07 -9.33
C ALA A 56 -12.79 -0.42 -8.17
N SER A 57 -12.14 -0.13 -7.04
CA SER A 57 -12.77 0.44 -5.85
C SER A 57 -12.20 1.79 -5.40
N GLN A 58 -11.02 2.19 -5.88
CA GLN A 58 -10.32 3.40 -5.45
C GLN A 58 -10.06 4.34 -6.63
N SER A 59 -9.96 5.64 -6.36
CA SER A 59 -9.40 6.62 -7.29
C SER A 59 -8.86 7.81 -6.51
N GLY A 60 -7.93 8.55 -7.10
CA GLY A 60 -7.34 9.72 -6.48
C GLY A 60 -6.07 10.17 -7.19
N GLN A 61 -5.25 10.91 -6.47
CA GLN A 61 -3.89 11.26 -6.86
C GLN A 61 -2.89 10.68 -5.88
N THR A 62 -1.71 10.30 -6.37
CA THR A 62 -0.60 9.92 -5.49
C THR A 62 -0.21 11.10 -4.60
N ASN A 63 0.04 10.84 -3.31
CA ASN A 63 0.43 11.90 -2.38
C ASN A 63 1.94 12.21 -2.44
N GLY A 64 2.43 13.07 -1.53
CA GLY A 64 3.84 13.47 -1.42
C GLY A 64 4.85 12.32 -1.27
N LEU A 65 4.39 11.13 -0.90
CA LEU A 65 5.21 9.92 -0.76
C LEU A 65 5.02 8.95 -1.94
N GLY A 66 4.29 9.36 -2.98
CA GLY A 66 3.90 8.52 -4.10
C GLY A 66 2.79 7.52 -3.79
N GLU A 67 2.15 7.63 -2.63
CA GLU A 67 1.20 6.61 -2.14
C GLU A 67 -0.14 6.66 -2.89
N PHE A 68 -0.64 5.48 -3.27
CA PHE A 68 -1.99 5.26 -3.82
C PHE A 68 -2.70 4.15 -3.04
N ARG A 69 -4.04 4.08 -3.14
CA ARG A 69 -4.85 3.06 -2.45
C ARG A 69 -5.40 2.03 -3.43
N PHE A 70 -5.44 0.77 -3.01
CA PHE A 70 -6.00 -0.34 -3.80
C PHE A 70 -6.53 -1.46 -2.90
N GLN A 71 -7.34 -2.36 -3.43
CA GLN A 71 -7.68 -3.63 -2.81
C GLN A 71 -6.95 -4.78 -3.50
N LYS A 72 -6.77 -5.90 -2.80
CA LYS A 72 -6.06 -7.08 -3.33
C LYS A 72 -6.66 -7.51 -4.68
N ASP A 73 -5.77 -7.88 -5.60
CA ASP A 73 -6.08 -8.37 -6.95
C ASP A 73 -6.76 -7.35 -7.90
N GLU A 74 -6.83 -6.06 -7.52
CA GLU A 74 -7.31 -5.01 -8.42
C GLU A 74 -6.28 -4.64 -9.48
N MET A 75 -6.76 -4.32 -10.68
CA MET A 75 -5.97 -3.60 -11.67
C MET A 75 -5.93 -2.10 -11.32
N ILE A 76 -4.81 -1.46 -11.62
CA ILE A 76 -4.62 -0.02 -11.48
C ILE A 76 -4.22 0.58 -12.82
N THR A 77 -4.73 1.77 -13.09
CA THR A 77 -4.33 2.61 -14.22
C THR A 77 -3.96 3.98 -13.68
N PHE A 78 -2.75 4.45 -14.01
CA PHE A 78 -2.30 5.81 -13.71
C PHE A 78 -2.50 6.74 -14.90
N SER A 79 -2.61 8.05 -14.67
CA SER A 79 -2.68 9.03 -15.75
C SER A 79 -2.15 10.43 -15.38
N ILE A 80 -1.81 11.19 -16.41
CA ILE A 80 -1.51 12.63 -16.35
C ILE A 80 -2.46 13.33 -17.33
N GLY A 81 -3.45 14.04 -16.80
CA GLY A 81 -4.57 14.54 -17.63
C GLY A 81 -5.23 13.40 -18.41
N GLY A 82 -5.21 13.50 -19.74
CA GLY A 82 -5.72 12.47 -20.67
C GLY A 82 -4.69 11.41 -21.07
N ILE A 83 -3.43 11.52 -20.63
CA ILE A 83 -2.37 10.55 -20.92
C ILE A 83 -2.54 9.36 -19.96
N GLU A 84 -3.17 8.29 -20.43
CA GLU A 84 -3.28 7.03 -19.69
C GLU A 84 -2.00 6.21 -19.80
N LEU A 85 -1.50 5.72 -18.67
CA LEU A 85 -0.41 4.74 -18.63
C LEU A 85 -0.98 3.30 -18.74
N PRO A 86 -0.15 2.30 -19.09
CA PRO A 86 -0.61 0.91 -19.16
C PRO A 86 -1.21 0.44 -17.83
N SER A 87 -2.30 -0.31 -17.91
CA SER A 87 -2.92 -0.94 -16.75
C SER A 87 -2.10 -2.15 -16.29
N THR A 88 -1.90 -2.28 -14.97
CA THR A 88 -1.19 -3.42 -14.36
C THR A 88 -1.86 -3.86 -13.06
N LEU A 89 -1.44 -4.99 -12.51
CA LEU A 89 -1.92 -5.45 -11.20
C LEU A 89 -1.42 -4.48 -10.13
N ALA A 90 -2.33 -3.96 -9.30
CA ALA A 90 -1.95 -3.09 -8.19
C ALA A 90 -1.05 -3.85 -7.22
N ALA A 91 0.06 -3.22 -6.86
CA ALA A 91 1.06 -3.77 -5.96
C ALA A 91 1.51 -2.71 -4.96
N LEU A 92 2.24 -3.13 -3.94
CA LEU A 92 2.79 -2.20 -2.94
C LEU A 92 3.78 -1.22 -3.54
N TYR A 93 4.41 -1.61 -4.63
CA TYR A 93 5.40 -0.83 -5.31
C TYR A 93 5.23 -1.04 -6.81
N LEU A 94 5.06 0.05 -7.51
CA LEU A 94 4.97 0.07 -8.95
C LEU A 94 5.98 1.07 -9.47
N THR A 95 6.80 0.63 -10.41
CA THR A 95 7.67 1.50 -11.19
C THR A 95 7.23 1.43 -12.66
N PRO A 96 7.82 2.25 -13.54
CA PRO A 96 7.69 2.08 -14.98
C PRO A 96 7.97 0.64 -15.48
N LEU A 97 8.80 -0.15 -14.80
CA LEU A 97 9.05 -1.55 -15.16
C LEU A 97 7.81 -2.44 -14.97
N GLU A 98 7.10 -2.31 -13.84
CA GLU A 98 5.88 -3.08 -13.56
C GLU A 98 4.72 -2.69 -14.48
N LEU A 99 4.62 -1.41 -14.87
CA LEU A 99 3.60 -0.98 -15.85
C LEU A 99 3.80 -1.66 -17.21
N TYR A 100 5.05 -1.76 -17.66
CA TYR A 100 5.40 -2.37 -18.95
C TYR A 100 5.77 -3.86 -18.87
N GLN A 101 5.64 -4.46 -17.68
CA GLN A 101 5.90 -5.87 -17.38
C GLN A 101 7.25 -6.35 -17.94
N THR A 102 8.30 -5.58 -17.68
CA THR A 102 9.66 -5.82 -18.19
C THR A 102 10.71 -5.61 -17.10
N ASN A 103 11.88 -6.23 -17.25
CA ASN A 103 13.06 -5.92 -16.43
C ASN A 103 14.11 -5.10 -17.20
N ASP A 104 13.83 -4.77 -18.47
CA ASP A 104 14.73 -3.98 -19.31
C ASP A 104 14.48 -2.48 -19.12
N ILE A 105 15.37 -1.83 -18.39
CA ILE A 105 15.37 -0.37 -18.17
C ILE A 105 15.60 0.42 -19.46
N ASN A 106 16.09 -0.21 -20.53
CA ASN A 106 16.33 0.42 -21.84
C ASN A 106 15.17 0.19 -22.81
N LYS A 107 14.10 -0.50 -22.40
CA LYS A 107 12.89 -0.64 -23.21
C LYS A 107 12.33 0.75 -23.53
N ILE A 108 12.06 1.01 -24.81
CA ILE A 108 11.77 2.38 -25.28
C ILE A 108 10.59 3.03 -24.55
N GLU A 109 9.54 2.26 -24.25
CA GLU A 109 8.37 2.76 -23.55
C GLU A 109 8.67 3.11 -22.08
N VAL A 110 9.53 2.32 -21.42
CA VAL A 110 10.03 2.61 -20.07
C VAL A 110 10.84 3.90 -20.10
N VAL A 111 11.81 4.00 -21.00
CA VAL A 111 12.67 5.19 -21.13
C VAL A 111 11.84 6.45 -21.41
N ASN A 112 10.86 6.36 -22.30
CA ASN A 112 10.02 7.51 -22.63
C ASN A 112 9.10 7.90 -21.46
N LEU A 113 8.60 6.94 -20.68
CA LEU A 113 7.85 7.25 -19.45
C LEU A 113 8.74 7.95 -18.41
N LEU A 114 9.94 7.43 -18.15
CA LEU A 114 10.92 8.05 -17.23
C LEU A 114 11.25 9.48 -17.65
N ARG A 115 11.56 9.68 -18.94
CA ARG A 115 11.83 11.01 -19.48
C ARG A 115 10.66 11.95 -19.28
N LEU A 116 9.42 11.49 -19.50
CA LEU A 116 8.24 12.33 -19.31
C LEU A 116 8.07 12.73 -17.83
N LEU A 117 8.09 11.76 -16.91
CA LEU A 117 7.89 12.01 -15.48
C LEU A 117 8.92 13.01 -14.94
N GLN A 118 10.21 12.75 -15.15
CA GLN A 118 11.29 13.60 -14.64
C GLN A 118 11.36 14.98 -15.32
N SER A 119 10.85 15.12 -16.55
CA SER A 119 10.78 16.43 -17.21
C SER A 119 9.59 17.25 -16.76
N LEU A 120 8.53 16.61 -16.25
CA LEU A 120 7.35 17.28 -15.71
C LEU A 120 7.48 17.65 -14.24
N ASP A 121 8.56 17.23 -13.60
CA ASP A 121 8.88 17.57 -12.23
C ASP A 121 9.00 19.08 -12.02
N PHE A 122 8.24 19.60 -11.05
CA PHE A 122 8.01 21.04 -10.91
C PHE A 122 9.31 21.84 -10.71
N ASP A 123 10.20 21.36 -9.83
CA ASP A 123 11.48 22.02 -9.54
C ASP A 123 12.65 21.50 -10.41
N GLY A 124 12.43 20.38 -11.11
CA GLY A 124 13.39 19.73 -12.01
C GLY A 124 14.49 18.95 -11.28
N ASP A 125 14.35 18.73 -9.97
CA ASP A 125 15.23 17.89 -9.16
C ASP A 125 14.52 16.61 -8.72
N ALA A 126 14.45 15.66 -9.65
CA ALA A 126 13.83 14.35 -9.43
C ALA A 126 14.42 13.56 -8.24
N SER A 127 15.58 13.95 -7.69
CA SER A 127 16.20 13.26 -6.55
C SER A 127 15.48 13.52 -5.21
N ASN A 128 14.66 14.57 -5.14
CA ASN A 128 13.90 14.95 -3.94
C ASN A 128 12.42 14.52 -4.00
N GLY A 129 12.00 13.87 -5.10
CA GLY A 129 10.63 13.55 -5.45
C GLY A 129 10.35 13.94 -6.90
N ILE A 130 9.20 13.55 -7.45
CA ILE A 130 8.70 14.08 -8.71
C ILE A 130 7.32 14.67 -8.44
N GLU A 131 7.15 15.97 -8.69
CA GLU A 131 5.86 16.65 -8.52
C GLU A 131 5.18 16.92 -9.86
N ILE A 132 4.07 16.22 -10.12
CA ILE A 132 3.19 16.50 -11.26
C ILE A 132 2.08 17.45 -10.82
N THR A 133 2.10 18.67 -11.35
CA THR A 133 1.18 19.73 -10.93
C THR A 133 -0.20 19.65 -11.60
N GLU A 134 -1.23 20.20 -10.97
CA GLU A 134 -2.57 20.31 -11.55
C GLU A 134 -2.59 21.06 -12.91
N SER A 135 -1.72 22.06 -13.09
CA SER A 135 -1.55 22.72 -14.40
C SER A 135 -1.07 21.75 -15.49
N THR A 136 -0.18 20.82 -15.15
CA THR A 136 0.26 19.76 -16.05
C THR A 136 -0.92 18.84 -16.44
N HIS A 137 -1.78 18.48 -15.50
CA HIS A 137 -2.99 17.69 -15.81
C HIS A 137 -3.94 18.42 -16.75
N GLN A 138 -4.13 19.73 -16.55
CA GLN A 138 -5.00 20.54 -17.41
C GLN A 138 -4.47 20.65 -18.85
N LEU A 139 -3.16 20.85 -19.01
CA LEU A 139 -2.51 20.87 -20.32
C LEU A 139 -2.57 19.49 -21.01
N ALA A 140 -2.43 18.41 -20.23
CA ALA A 140 -2.47 17.06 -20.74
C ALA A 140 -3.88 16.51 -20.99
N ALA A 141 -4.95 17.25 -20.65
CA ALA A 141 -6.33 16.73 -20.60
C ALA A 141 -6.84 16.07 -21.89
N ASN A 142 -6.34 16.50 -23.05
CA ASN A 142 -6.73 15.97 -24.37
C ASN A 142 -5.56 15.31 -25.12
N LEU A 143 -4.46 15.02 -24.44
CA LEU A 143 -3.31 14.37 -25.05
C LEU A 143 -3.44 12.86 -24.99
N ASN A 144 -3.09 12.20 -26.09
CA ASN A 144 -2.87 10.77 -26.15
C ASN A 144 -1.43 10.56 -26.66
N ILE A 145 -0.60 9.91 -25.87
CA ILE A 145 0.83 9.76 -26.15
C ILE A 145 1.13 8.28 -26.38
N ASP A 146 1.78 7.98 -27.51
CA ASP A 146 2.34 6.66 -27.77
C ASP A 146 3.81 6.63 -27.31
N PHE A 147 4.05 6.01 -26.15
CA PHE A 147 5.39 5.86 -25.56
C PHE A 147 6.35 5.01 -26.40
N SER A 148 5.86 4.26 -27.40
CA SER A 148 6.69 3.49 -28.32
C SER A 148 7.05 4.24 -29.62
N ALA A 149 6.42 5.40 -29.85
CA ALA A 149 6.52 6.09 -31.12
C ALA A 149 7.87 6.80 -31.33
N SER A 150 8.34 6.79 -32.58
CA SER A 150 9.58 7.48 -32.95
C SER A 150 9.49 9.00 -32.86
N ASP A 151 8.28 9.56 -32.88
CA ASP A 151 7.99 10.99 -32.75
C ASP A 151 7.54 11.38 -31.32
N PHE A 152 7.84 10.54 -30.32
CA PHE A 152 7.50 10.80 -28.90
C PHE A 152 7.94 12.19 -28.42
N VAL A 153 9.11 12.68 -28.87
CA VAL A 153 9.59 14.02 -28.54
C VAL A 153 8.66 15.11 -29.09
N GLN A 154 8.12 14.93 -30.29
CA GLN A 154 7.16 15.87 -30.88
C GLN A 154 5.79 15.79 -30.19
N GLN A 155 5.34 14.59 -29.82
CA GLN A 155 4.07 14.40 -29.09
C GLN A 155 4.06 15.09 -27.72
N THR A 156 5.22 15.18 -27.07
CA THR A 156 5.38 15.70 -25.70
C THR A 156 5.86 17.15 -25.62
N ALA A 157 6.38 17.70 -26.72
CA ALA A 157 7.05 19.01 -26.74
C ALA A 157 6.19 20.15 -26.16
N GLU A 158 4.91 20.20 -26.53
CA GLU A 158 4.01 21.25 -26.03
C GLU A 158 3.73 21.10 -24.53
N LEU A 159 3.48 19.86 -24.08
CA LEU A 159 3.22 19.58 -22.68
C LEU A 159 4.41 19.96 -21.81
N VAL A 160 5.61 19.48 -22.13
CA VAL A 160 6.81 19.76 -21.33
C VAL A 160 7.16 21.25 -21.38
N GLY A 161 7.14 21.86 -22.57
CA GLY A 161 7.48 23.28 -22.75
C GLY A 161 6.49 24.27 -22.11
N GLN A 162 5.26 23.86 -21.81
CA GLN A 162 4.24 24.72 -21.22
C GLN A 162 3.78 24.28 -19.81
N SER A 163 4.27 23.14 -19.30
CA SER A 163 3.87 22.56 -18.00
C SER A 163 4.03 23.49 -16.79
N GLY A 164 4.97 24.42 -16.87
CA GLY A 164 5.41 25.24 -15.74
C GLY A 164 6.51 24.59 -14.90
N ALA A 165 6.95 23.39 -15.25
CA ALA A 165 8.13 22.73 -14.69
C ALA A 165 9.43 23.46 -15.04
N ALA A 166 10.49 23.20 -14.27
CA ALA A 166 11.82 23.76 -14.53
C ALA A 166 12.41 23.30 -15.88
N ASN A 167 12.12 22.07 -16.28
CA ASN A 167 12.53 21.52 -17.58
C ASN A 167 11.54 21.95 -18.68
N GLN A 168 12.04 22.63 -19.71
CA GLN A 168 11.22 23.08 -20.87
C GLN A 168 11.28 22.13 -22.07
N GLU A 169 12.11 21.09 -21.98
CA GLU A 169 12.23 20.03 -22.97
C GLU A 169 12.41 18.70 -22.23
N LEU A 170 12.17 17.59 -22.92
CA LEU A 170 12.44 16.28 -22.34
C LEU A 170 13.91 16.14 -21.96
N ILE A 171 14.19 15.71 -20.74
CA ILE A 171 15.53 15.30 -20.33
C ILE A 171 16.04 14.17 -21.22
N SER A 172 17.37 14.01 -21.25
CA SER A 172 18.01 12.95 -22.04
C SER A 172 17.63 11.57 -21.51
N ALA A 173 17.60 10.57 -22.40
CA ALA A 173 17.39 9.18 -22.02
C ALA A 173 18.43 8.71 -20.98
N THR A 174 19.69 9.12 -21.12
CA THR A 174 20.75 8.78 -20.17
C THR A 174 20.46 9.31 -18.77
N MET A 175 20.10 10.60 -18.63
CA MET A 175 19.77 11.18 -17.33
C MET A 175 18.57 10.47 -16.69
N ALA A 176 17.52 10.21 -17.48
CA ALA A 176 16.32 9.53 -17.00
C ALA A 176 16.63 8.11 -16.48
N ILE A 177 17.43 7.36 -17.22
CA ILE A 177 17.84 6.00 -16.85
C ILE A 177 18.76 6.01 -15.63
N GLU A 178 19.73 6.92 -15.55
CA GLU A 178 20.67 7.01 -14.41
C GLU A 178 19.93 7.33 -13.11
N HIS A 179 19.00 8.29 -13.13
CA HIS A 179 18.14 8.58 -11.98
C HIS A 179 17.27 7.37 -11.62
N PHE A 180 16.63 6.74 -12.60
CA PHE A 180 15.79 5.58 -12.33
C PHE A 180 16.59 4.39 -11.76
N GLN A 181 17.84 4.20 -12.17
CA GLN A 181 18.73 3.21 -11.56
C GLN A 181 19.03 3.51 -10.09
N LEU A 182 19.13 4.79 -9.70
CA LEU A 182 19.23 5.17 -8.29
C LEU A 182 17.94 4.82 -7.54
N THR A 183 16.78 5.12 -8.13
CA THR A 183 15.48 4.69 -7.60
C THR A 183 15.44 3.17 -7.42
N LEU A 184 15.76 2.39 -8.45
CA LEU A 184 15.81 0.93 -8.38
C LEU A 184 16.83 0.43 -7.35
N SER A 185 17.95 1.13 -7.16
CA SER A 185 18.93 0.79 -6.14
C SER A 185 18.40 1.06 -4.74
N GLN A 186 17.70 2.18 -4.53
CA GLN A 186 17.02 2.48 -3.27
C GLN A 186 15.90 1.47 -2.99
N ILE A 187 15.09 1.16 -4.00
CA ILE A 187 14.07 0.10 -4.01
C ILE A 187 14.68 -1.26 -3.66
N SER A 188 15.80 -1.61 -4.28
CA SER A 188 16.50 -2.86 -4.02
C SER A 188 17.05 -2.86 -2.61
N ASN A 189 17.62 -1.76 -2.14
CA ASN A 189 18.07 -1.61 -0.76
C ASN A 189 16.88 -1.54 0.25
N ASN A 190 15.66 -1.26 -0.22
CA ASN A 190 14.41 -1.12 0.56
C ASN A 190 13.33 -2.20 0.29
N ASN A 191 13.64 -3.29 -0.44
CA ASN A 191 12.88 -4.56 -0.58
C ASN A 191 11.65 -4.60 -1.47
N LEU A 192 11.75 -4.46 -2.80
CA LEU A 192 10.55 -4.51 -3.66
C LEU A 192 10.54 -5.65 -4.69
N THR A 193 11.19 -6.78 -4.42
CA THR A 193 11.13 -8.00 -5.25
C THR A 193 9.88 -8.83 -4.96
N THR A 194 9.09 -9.26 -5.95
CA THR A 194 8.01 -10.25 -5.74
C THR A 194 8.56 -11.50 -5.05
N CYS A 195 7.96 -11.92 -3.93
CA CYS A 195 8.50 -13.00 -3.11
C CYS A 195 7.80 -14.33 -3.37
N THR A 196 8.57 -15.40 -3.26
CA THR A 196 8.06 -16.77 -3.33
C THR A 196 7.20 -17.08 -2.11
N THR A 197 6.50 -18.22 -2.10
CA THR A 197 5.64 -18.65 -0.98
C THR A 197 6.09 -20.00 -0.41
N THR A 198 7.41 -20.19 -0.31
CA THR A 198 8.03 -21.48 0.01
C THR A 198 8.38 -21.67 1.48
N HIS A 199 8.42 -20.59 2.26
CA HIS A 199 8.83 -20.62 3.66
C HIS A 199 7.73 -21.19 4.57
N GLU A 200 8.10 -21.98 5.57
CA GLU A 200 7.14 -22.66 6.47
C GLU A 200 6.28 -21.69 7.30
N LYS A 201 6.80 -20.49 7.56
CA LYS A 201 6.10 -19.41 8.28
C LYS A 201 5.05 -18.68 7.42
N VAL A 202 4.92 -18.97 6.13
CA VAL A 202 3.85 -18.38 5.31
C VAL A 202 2.50 -18.81 5.90
N GLY A 203 1.65 -17.83 6.21
CA GLY A 203 0.37 -18.01 6.90
C GLY A 203 0.43 -17.79 8.42
N HIS A 204 1.62 -17.79 9.04
CA HIS A 204 1.74 -17.50 10.47
C HIS A 204 1.28 -16.07 10.76
N SER A 205 0.66 -15.87 11.92
CA SER A 205 0.10 -14.58 12.30
C SER A 205 0.14 -14.33 13.81
N GLY A 206 -0.17 -13.11 14.22
CA GLY A 206 -0.38 -12.76 15.62
C GLY A 206 -0.87 -11.32 15.80
N PHE A 207 -1.28 -10.98 17.02
CA PHE A 207 -1.84 -9.67 17.35
C PHE A 207 -0.85 -8.84 18.16
N PHE A 208 -0.77 -7.55 17.86
CA PHE A 208 0.01 -6.61 18.65
C PHE A 208 -0.59 -6.45 20.05
N ASN A 209 0.26 -6.61 21.07
CA ASN A 209 0.00 -6.16 22.41
C ASN A 209 0.40 -4.68 22.51
N THR A 210 -0.54 -3.83 22.91
CA THR A 210 -0.31 -2.39 23.05
C THR A 210 0.54 -2.10 24.28
N PHE A 211 1.64 -1.37 24.11
CA PHE A 211 2.44 -0.83 25.22
C PHE A 211 2.37 0.70 25.29
N ALA A 212 2.29 1.38 24.14
CA ALA A 212 2.13 2.82 24.01
C ALA A 212 1.48 3.16 22.67
N HIS A 213 1.11 4.43 22.49
CA HIS A 213 0.73 5.02 21.21
C HIS A 213 -0.39 4.30 20.44
N ASN A 214 -1.30 3.64 21.17
CA ASN A 214 -2.42 2.88 20.61
C ASN A 214 -2.04 1.83 19.56
N VAL A 215 -0.82 1.28 19.63
CA VAL A 215 -0.37 0.23 18.71
C VAL A 215 -1.25 -1.02 18.86
N SER A 216 -1.99 -1.34 17.80
CA SER A 216 -2.81 -2.55 17.70
C SER A 216 -2.79 -3.08 16.27
N GLY A 217 -3.32 -4.28 16.06
CA GLY A 217 -3.49 -4.88 14.74
C GLY A 217 -3.07 -6.34 14.70
N LYS A 218 -3.28 -6.98 13.56
CA LYS A 218 -2.89 -8.36 13.28
C LYS A 218 -1.87 -8.37 12.16
N ALA A 219 -0.67 -8.90 12.42
CA ALA A 219 0.32 -9.18 11.38
C ALA A 219 0.21 -10.63 10.90
N THR A 220 0.31 -10.85 9.59
CA THR A 220 0.23 -12.14 8.90
C THR A 220 1.32 -12.20 7.84
N ILE A 221 2.13 -13.25 7.84
CA ILE A 221 3.11 -13.50 6.78
C ILE A 221 2.35 -14.04 5.57
N ILE A 222 2.40 -13.35 4.43
CA ILE A 222 1.62 -13.73 3.24
C ILE A 222 2.48 -14.36 2.13
N ASP A 223 3.78 -14.08 2.13
CA ASP A 223 4.79 -14.69 1.27
C ASP A 223 6.18 -14.62 1.96
N ASP A 224 7.24 -15.09 1.30
CA ASP A 224 8.57 -15.29 1.89
C ASP A 224 9.26 -14.01 2.35
N CYS A 225 8.73 -12.84 2.02
CA CYS A 225 9.26 -11.58 2.51
C CYS A 225 8.21 -10.51 2.80
N THR A 226 6.92 -10.77 2.60
CA THR A 226 5.86 -9.77 2.74
C THR A 226 4.96 -10.13 3.92
N ILE A 227 4.70 -9.13 4.76
CA ILE A 227 3.84 -9.23 5.94
C ILE A 227 2.69 -8.26 5.76
N GLU A 228 1.47 -8.78 5.79
CA GLU A 228 0.25 -8.00 5.88
C GLU A 228 -0.04 -7.65 7.34
N ILE A 229 -0.30 -6.39 7.64
CA ILE A 229 -0.78 -5.91 8.93
C ILE A 229 -2.16 -5.32 8.73
N THR A 230 -3.17 -5.94 9.32
CA THR A 230 -4.57 -5.49 9.26
C THR A 230 -5.02 -4.93 10.59
N GLN A 231 -6.07 -4.10 10.57
CA GLN A 231 -6.62 -3.43 11.76
C GLN A 231 -5.53 -2.67 12.54
N PHE A 232 -4.55 -2.13 11.81
CA PHE A 232 -3.43 -1.44 12.39
C PHE A 232 -3.86 -0.06 12.87
N SER A 233 -3.59 0.23 14.14
CA SER A 233 -3.77 1.57 14.70
C SER A 233 -2.48 2.02 15.35
N TYR A 234 -2.17 3.31 15.20
CA TYR A 234 -1.02 3.97 15.81
C TYR A 234 -1.29 5.48 15.79
N ASP A 235 -1.06 6.16 16.92
CA ASP A 235 -1.43 7.58 17.08
C ASP A 235 -0.44 8.59 16.47
N GLY A 236 0.67 8.13 15.87
CA GLY A 236 1.68 8.98 15.24
C GLY A 236 2.66 9.64 16.22
N GLY A 237 2.52 9.44 17.53
CA GLY A 237 3.15 10.26 18.58
C GLY A 237 4.63 10.02 18.87
N GLY A 238 5.35 9.26 18.04
CA GLY A 238 6.79 8.98 18.22
C GLY A 238 7.66 9.72 17.21
N PRO A 239 8.87 10.17 17.59
CA PRO A 239 9.72 11.00 16.73
C PRO A 239 10.44 10.21 15.63
N ASP A 240 10.84 8.97 15.93
CA ASP A 240 11.54 8.09 15.00
C ASP A 240 11.06 6.65 15.18
N VAL A 241 10.11 6.21 14.34
CA VAL A 241 9.34 4.97 14.54
C VAL A 241 9.28 4.13 13.28
N TYR A 242 9.49 2.83 13.41
CA TYR A 242 9.33 1.85 12.33
C TYR A 242 8.64 0.58 12.83
N PHE A 243 8.23 -0.29 11.90
CA PHE A 243 8.10 -1.71 12.21
C PHE A 243 9.48 -2.32 12.34
N TYR A 244 9.70 -3.17 13.34
CA TYR A 244 10.97 -3.82 13.62
C TYR A 244 10.81 -5.33 13.70
N GLY A 245 11.69 -6.07 13.02
CA GLY A 245 11.84 -7.51 13.13
C GLY A 245 12.96 -7.89 14.08
N ALA A 246 12.74 -8.90 14.91
CA ALA A 246 13.78 -9.50 15.75
C ALA A 246 13.41 -10.94 16.16
N LYS A 247 14.39 -11.70 16.64
CA LYS A 247 14.17 -12.97 17.35
C LYS A 247 13.88 -12.72 18.82
N ASN A 248 12.97 -13.50 19.40
CA ASN A 248 12.73 -13.54 20.85
C ASN A 248 12.49 -12.15 21.47
N HIS A 249 11.80 -11.28 20.71
CA HIS A 249 11.49 -9.89 21.08
C HIS A 249 12.71 -9.00 21.42
N GLN A 250 13.90 -9.30 20.90
CA GLN A 250 15.13 -8.55 21.17
C GLN A 250 15.30 -7.34 20.25
N TYR A 251 14.39 -6.37 20.30
CA TYR A 251 14.36 -5.23 19.36
C TYR A 251 15.45 -4.16 19.59
N ALA A 252 16.13 -4.20 20.73
CA ALA A 252 17.24 -3.29 21.05
C ALA A 252 18.61 -3.84 20.62
N ASN A 253 18.68 -5.08 20.13
CA ASN A 253 19.93 -5.72 19.76
C ASN A 253 20.36 -5.35 18.34
N GLU A 254 21.65 -5.53 18.03
CA GLU A 254 22.23 -5.24 16.70
C GLU A 254 21.65 -6.13 15.59
N GLU A 255 21.10 -7.31 15.93
CA GLU A 255 20.44 -8.18 14.96
C GLU A 255 19.00 -7.78 14.64
N ALA A 256 18.39 -6.87 15.41
CA ALA A 256 17.08 -6.32 15.10
C ALA A 256 17.18 -5.37 13.90
N PHE A 257 16.12 -5.27 13.11
CA PHE A 257 16.15 -4.49 11.88
C PHE A 257 14.80 -3.80 11.60
N PRO A 258 14.82 -2.58 11.05
CA PRO A 258 13.62 -1.93 10.58
C PRO A 258 13.06 -2.67 9.36
N ILE A 259 11.73 -2.66 9.22
CA ILE A 259 11.00 -3.24 8.10
C ILE A 259 10.09 -2.17 7.52
N GLY A 260 10.20 -1.93 6.22
CA GLY A 260 9.44 -0.88 5.54
C GLY A 260 9.92 0.53 5.90
N GLN A 261 9.04 1.51 5.72
CA GLN A 261 9.35 2.92 5.92
C GLN A 261 9.17 3.38 7.37
N GLN A 262 9.76 4.53 7.68
CA GLN A 262 9.48 5.27 8.90
C GLN A 262 8.01 5.69 8.94
N ILE A 263 7.38 5.59 10.12
CA ILE A 263 5.96 5.87 10.33
C ILE A 263 5.71 6.99 11.34
N ASN A 264 6.74 7.72 11.76
CA ASN A 264 6.63 8.87 12.65
C ASN A 264 5.68 9.94 12.07
N GLY A 265 4.84 10.54 12.93
CA GLY A 265 3.86 11.54 12.53
C GLY A 265 2.69 11.03 11.66
N LYS A 266 2.73 9.76 11.20
CA LYS A 266 1.61 9.13 10.49
C LYS A 266 0.63 8.52 11.48
N THR A 267 -0.62 8.95 11.41
CA THR A 267 -1.72 8.34 12.17
C THR A 267 -2.33 7.20 11.39
N PHE A 268 -2.53 6.06 12.04
CA PHE A 268 -3.24 4.92 11.49
C PHE A 268 -4.47 4.62 12.35
N ASP A 269 -5.61 4.43 11.71
CA ASP A 269 -6.86 4.05 12.35
C ASP A 269 -7.48 2.90 11.56
N ASN A 270 -7.42 1.69 12.14
CA ASN A 270 -7.91 0.46 11.53
C ASN A 270 -7.36 0.26 10.09
N ALA A 271 -6.11 0.69 9.87
CA ALA A 271 -5.47 0.66 8.58
C ALA A 271 -5.06 -0.76 8.20
N SER A 272 -4.80 -0.96 6.91
CA SER A 272 -4.13 -2.17 6.44
C SER A 272 -2.89 -1.79 5.64
N ILE A 273 -1.78 -2.39 6.02
CA ILE A 273 -0.43 -2.05 5.58
C ILE A 273 0.23 -3.34 5.18
N MET A 274 1.07 -3.29 4.17
CA MET A 274 1.96 -4.40 3.89
C MET A 274 3.39 -3.91 3.96
N ILE A 275 4.21 -4.66 4.69
CA ILE A 275 5.61 -4.38 4.88
C ILE A 275 6.44 -5.51 4.30
N LYS A 276 7.66 -5.21 3.91
CA LYS A 276 8.53 -6.13 3.18
C LYS A 276 9.91 -6.23 3.81
N LEU A 277 10.36 -7.45 4.09
CA LEU A 277 11.63 -7.74 4.76
C LEU A 277 12.84 -7.24 3.96
N PRO A 278 13.89 -6.68 4.60
CA PRO A 278 15.19 -6.35 4.01
C PRO A 278 15.73 -7.44 3.05
N GLN A 279 16.37 -7.10 1.94
CA GLN A 279 16.84 -8.07 0.92
C GLN A 279 17.86 -9.03 1.53
N ASN A 280 18.62 -8.54 2.49
CA ASN A 280 19.57 -9.31 3.27
C ASN A 280 18.94 -10.00 4.48
N LYS A 281 17.59 -10.02 4.58
CA LYS A 281 16.83 -10.64 5.66
C LYS A 281 15.87 -11.71 5.16
N SER A 282 15.65 -12.72 5.99
CA SER A 282 14.63 -13.75 5.75
C SER A 282 13.69 -13.91 6.93
N LEU A 283 12.59 -14.65 6.72
CA LEU A 283 11.65 -15.02 7.79
C LEU A 283 12.30 -15.83 8.92
N ASP A 284 13.48 -16.42 8.72
CA ASP A 284 14.24 -17.10 9.77
C ASP A 284 14.84 -16.13 10.80
N GLU A 285 14.96 -14.85 10.45
CA GLU A 285 15.60 -13.84 11.29
C GLU A 285 14.64 -13.09 12.22
N LEU A 286 13.34 -13.36 12.12
CA LEU A 286 12.35 -12.82 13.04
C LEU A 286 11.43 -13.90 13.60
N SER A 287 11.05 -13.71 14.86
CA SER A 287 9.98 -14.47 15.51
C SER A 287 8.71 -13.63 15.66
N GLY A 288 8.84 -12.30 15.62
CA GLY A 288 7.74 -11.37 15.78
C GLY A 288 8.08 -9.95 15.34
N LEU A 289 7.13 -9.04 15.49
CA LEU A 289 7.26 -7.62 15.14
C LEU A 289 7.10 -6.72 16.36
N SER A 290 7.76 -5.56 16.32
CA SER A 290 7.47 -4.42 17.20
C SER A 290 7.18 -3.18 16.38
N VAL A 291 6.31 -2.31 16.87
CA VAL A 291 6.35 -0.89 16.52
C VAL A 291 7.35 -0.24 17.47
N TRP A 292 8.52 0.09 16.94
CA TRP A 292 9.70 0.44 17.73
C TRP A 292 10.13 1.88 17.47
N CYS A 293 10.38 2.61 18.54
CA CYS A 293 10.96 3.94 18.49
C CYS A 293 12.47 3.88 18.73
N VAL A 294 13.24 4.30 17.72
CA VAL A 294 14.71 4.21 17.73
C VAL A 294 15.32 5.23 18.68
N ASP A 295 14.89 6.50 18.61
CA ASP A 295 15.40 7.60 19.44
C ASP A 295 15.35 7.30 20.95
N PHE A 296 14.33 6.57 21.39
CA PHE A 296 14.11 6.25 22.80
C PHE A 296 14.36 4.78 23.14
N ALA A 297 14.77 3.95 22.17
CA ALA A 297 14.87 2.50 22.31
C ALA A 297 13.61 1.90 22.99
N ALA A 298 12.43 2.31 22.50
CA ALA A 298 11.15 2.05 23.15
C ALA A 298 10.22 1.21 22.29
N ASN A 299 9.63 0.19 22.91
CA ASN A 299 8.63 -0.67 22.28
C ASN A 299 7.22 -0.11 22.50
N PHE A 300 6.55 0.30 21.43
CA PHE A 300 5.18 0.81 21.50
C PHE A 300 4.13 -0.29 21.39
N GLY A 301 4.51 -1.44 20.85
CA GLY A 301 3.71 -2.65 20.90
C GLY A 301 4.40 -3.77 20.14
N GLN A 302 4.15 -5.02 20.54
CA GLN A 302 4.80 -6.17 19.91
C GLN A 302 3.86 -7.35 19.72
N MET A 303 4.22 -8.23 18.80
CA MET A 303 3.57 -9.50 18.53
C MET A 303 4.59 -10.59 18.25
N GLU A 304 4.15 -11.85 18.33
CA GLU A 304 4.91 -13.04 17.92
C GLU A 304 4.13 -13.75 16.80
N PHE A 305 4.83 -14.23 15.77
CA PHE A 305 4.24 -15.04 14.71
C PHE A 305 4.06 -16.48 15.18
N THR A 306 2.81 -16.92 15.23
CA THR A 306 2.45 -18.31 15.50
C THR A 306 1.71 -18.92 14.30
N PRO A 307 1.76 -20.24 14.11
CA PRO A 307 0.96 -20.93 13.09
C PRO A 307 -0.54 -20.59 13.14
#